data_AF-A0A354Q5J7-F1
#
_entry.id   AF-A0A354Q5J7-F1
#
_cell.length_a   1.000
_cell.length_b   1.000
_cell.length_c   1.000
_cell.angle_alpha   90.00
_cell.angle_beta   90.00
_cell.angle_gamma   90.00
#
_symmetry.space_group_name_H-M   'P 1'
#
loop_
_entity.id
_entity.type
_entity.pdbx_description
1 polymer ?
#
loop_
_entity_poly.entity_id
_entity_poly.type
_entity_poly.pdbx_seq_one_letter_code
_entity_poly.pdbx_strand_id
1 'polypeptide(L)'
;MTMALLDELVQEEDLDPEVMGQTSSAFKNLPELEKIRRLIQMDLLEEPHLLRNMSDRYNLPLLSTTLDEVQNYENLPLSKQLYERTGILPMRLGSKCACLLSVQSNWLKMNQVAFHLGEPIYWYLAQQQQIEALLETS
;
A
#
# COMPACT_ATOMS: atom_id res chain seq x y z
N MET A 1 -1.04 -13.19 20.21
CA MET A 1 -0.33 -11.91 20.40
C MET A 1 0.14 -11.52 19.02
N THR A 2 -0.44 -10.49 18.41
CA THR A 2 -0.06 -10.11 17.05
C THR A 2 1.32 -9.47 17.11
N MET A 3 2.28 -9.98 16.36
CA MET A 3 3.64 -9.45 16.31
C MET A 3 3.62 -8.08 15.63
N ALA A 4 4.52 -7.17 16.00
CA ALA A 4 4.62 -5.90 15.28
C ALA A 4 5.16 -6.18 13.87
N LEU A 5 4.71 -5.40 12.90
CA LEU A 5 5.06 -5.57 11.48
C LEU A 5 6.56 -5.31 11.24
N LEU A 6 7.18 -4.42 12.03
CA LEU A 6 8.64 -4.25 12.03
C LEU A 6 9.40 -5.46 12.57
N ASP A 7 8.86 -6.16 13.58
CA ASP A 7 9.50 -7.37 14.12
C ASP A 7 9.41 -8.53 13.11
N GLU A 8 8.29 -8.63 12.39
CA GLU A 8 8.11 -9.58 11.28
C GLU A 8 9.15 -9.33 10.18
N LEU A 9 9.35 -8.08 9.75
CA LEU A 9 10.34 -7.74 8.72
C LEU A 9 11.78 -8.04 9.16
N VAL A 10 12.12 -7.85 10.43
CA VAL A 10 13.45 -8.22 10.96
C VAL A 10 13.62 -9.74 10.97
N GLN A 11 12.57 -10.48 11.34
CA GLN A 11 12.62 -11.93 11.38
C GLN A 11 12.72 -12.56 9.98
N GLU A 12 12.08 -11.94 8.98
CA GLU A 12 12.12 -12.39 7.59
C GLU A 12 13.37 -11.92 6.83
N GLU A 13 14.32 -11.28 7.53
CA GLU A 13 15.57 -10.73 6.96
C GLU A 13 15.33 -9.61 5.93
N ASP A 14 14.11 -9.07 5.86
CA ASP A 14 13.71 -7.96 5.00
C ASP A 14 14.11 -6.59 5.55
N LEU A 15 14.39 -6.50 6.86
CA LEU A 15 14.87 -5.30 7.53
C LEU A 15 16.07 -5.63 8.44
N ASP A 16 17.19 -4.95 8.22
CA ASP A 16 18.37 -5.12 9.08
C ASP A 16 18.11 -4.54 10.49
N PRO A 17 18.25 -5.34 11.57
CA PRO A 17 18.06 -4.87 12.93
C PRO A 17 19.02 -3.75 13.35
N GLU A 18 20.21 -3.65 12.73
CA GLU A 18 21.16 -2.57 12.99
C GLU A 18 20.64 -1.21 12.54
N VAL A 19 19.83 -1.18 11.47
CA VAL A 19 19.16 0.04 11.00
C VAL A 19 18.26 0.61 12.11
N MET A 20 17.53 -0.25 12.82
CA MET A 20 16.71 0.14 13.96
C MET A 20 17.56 0.61 15.15
N GLY A 21 18.77 0.06 15.31
CA GLY A 21 19.74 0.45 16.33
C GLY A 21 20.35 1.84 16.10
N GLN A 22 20.61 2.21 14.84
CA GLN A 22 21.26 3.46 14.42
C GLN A 22 20.31 4.66 14.35
N THR A 23 19.01 4.43 14.35
CA THR A 23 18.01 5.51 14.32
C THR A 23 17.98 6.31 15.63
N SER A 24 17.79 7.63 15.52
CA SER A 24 17.78 8.54 16.67
C SER A 24 16.67 8.20 17.68
N SER A 25 16.79 8.67 18.92
CA SER A 25 15.73 8.51 19.95
C SER A 25 14.37 9.06 19.50
N ALA A 26 14.37 10.09 18.64
CA ALA A 26 13.17 10.65 18.04
C ALA A 26 12.48 9.65 17.09
N PHE A 27 13.23 8.82 16.36
CA PHE A 27 12.68 7.77 15.51
C PHE A 27 12.09 6.62 16.34
N LYS A 28 12.75 6.22 17.42
CA LYS A 28 12.29 5.12 18.30
C LYS A 28 10.91 5.40 18.92
N ASN A 29 10.58 6.67 19.14
CA ASN A 29 9.30 7.10 19.71
C ASN A 29 8.18 7.29 18.66
N LEU A 30 8.47 7.13 17.37
CA LEU A 30 7.44 7.25 16.33
C LEU A 30 6.47 6.06 16.37
N PRO A 31 5.21 6.28 15.98
CA PRO A 31 4.29 5.18 15.67
C PRO A 31 4.90 4.26 14.62
N GLU A 32 4.59 2.98 14.70
CA GLU A 32 5.15 1.94 13.83
C GLU A 32 4.99 2.25 12.34
N LEU A 33 3.80 2.67 11.91
CA LEU A 33 3.53 3.08 10.53
C LEU A 33 4.41 4.24 10.06
N GLU A 34 4.70 5.20 10.95
CA GLU A 34 5.54 6.35 10.62
C GLU A 34 7.02 5.96 10.53
N LYS A 35 7.45 4.98 11.35
CA LYS A 35 8.78 4.36 11.21
C LYS A 35 8.91 3.69 9.85
N ILE A 36 7.95 2.86 9.50
CA ILE A 36 7.92 2.14 8.20
C ILE A 36 8.00 3.13 7.04
N ARG A 37 7.17 4.18 7.04
CA ARG A 37 7.20 5.23 5.99
C ARG A 37 8.56 5.89 5.87
N ARG A 38 9.20 6.22 6.99
CA ARG A 38 10.54 6.81 6.97
C ARG A 38 11.61 5.85 6.48
N LEU A 39 11.55 4.56 6.84
CA LEU A 39 12.50 3.56 6.35
C LEU A 39 12.43 3.45 4.82
N ILE A 40 11.22 3.46 4.25
CA ILE A 40 11.03 3.46 2.80
C ILE A 40 11.58 4.75 2.18
N GLN A 41 11.28 5.92 2.76
CA GLN A 41 11.81 7.20 2.27
C GLN A 41 13.34 7.31 2.33
N MET A 42 13.97 6.59 3.26
CA MET A 42 15.42 6.54 3.42
C MET A 42 16.07 5.44 2.59
N ASP A 43 15.30 4.68 1.80
CA ASP A 43 15.78 3.52 1.02
C ASP A 43 16.39 2.42 1.90
N LEU A 44 15.93 2.32 3.16
CA LEU A 44 16.37 1.32 4.14
C LEU A 44 15.41 0.15 4.29
N LEU A 45 14.23 0.24 3.67
CA LEU A 45 13.23 -0.80 3.58
C LEU A 45 12.60 -0.75 2.20
N GLU A 46 12.64 -1.88 1.50
CA GLU A 46 12.02 -2.00 0.18
C GLU A 46 10.50 -2.17 0.32
N GLU A 47 9.73 -1.30 -0.35
CA GLU A 47 8.26 -1.38 -0.38
C GLU A 47 7.72 -2.76 -0.85
N PRO A 48 8.31 -3.44 -1.87
CA PRO A 48 7.88 -4.79 -2.27
C PRO A 48 7.84 -5.82 -1.14
N HIS A 49 8.86 -5.85 -0.28
CA HIS A 49 8.95 -6.81 0.84
C HIS A 49 7.85 -6.56 1.87
N LEU A 50 7.66 -5.27 2.20
CA LEU A 50 6.59 -4.84 3.08
C LEU A 50 5.19 -5.16 2.51
N LEU A 51 4.96 -4.93 1.22
CA LEU A 51 3.68 -5.23 0.58
C LEU A 51 3.37 -6.73 0.60
N ARG A 52 4.39 -7.60 0.45
CA ARG A 52 4.23 -9.04 0.59
C ARG A 52 3.78 -9.42 2.00
N ASN A 53 4.46 -8.89 3.01
CA ASN A 53 4.07 -9.07 4.41
C ASN A 53 2.64 -8.58 4.70
N MET A 54 2.26 -7.41 4.18
CA MET A 54 0.89 -6.89 4.30
C MET A 54 -0.14 -7.75 3.54
N SER A 55 0.22 -8.28 2.38
CA SER A 55 -0.62 -9.19 1.60
C SER A 55 -1.00 -10.42 2.43
N ASP A 56 0.00 -11.08 3.02
CA ASP A 56 -0.22 -12.28 3.82
C ASP A 56 -0.98 -11.97 5.11
N ARG A 57 -0.63 -10.86 5.79
CA ARG A 57 -1.23 -10.45 7.05
C ARG A 57 -2.70 -10.02 6.94
N TYR A 58 -3.04 -9.31 5.86
CA TYR A 58 -4.40 -8.79 5.65
C TYR A 58 -5.19 -9.59 4.63
N ASN A 59 -4.62 -10.66 4.07
CA ASN A 59 -5.19 -11.48 3.01
C ASN A 59 -5.66 -10.63 1.81
N LEU A 60 -4.80 -9.69 1.40
CA LEU A 60 -5.06 -8.76 0.30
C LEU A 60 -4.16 -9.11 -0.88
N PRO A 61 -4.71 -9.34 -2.09
CA PRO A 61 -3.90 -9.70 -3.25
C PRO A 61 -3.00 -8.55 -3.70
N LEU A 62 -1.78 -8.88 -4.17
CA LEU A 62 -0.89 -7.95 -4.85
C LEU A 62 -1.34 -7.72 -6.30
N LEU A 63 -1.24 -6.50 -6.82
CA LEU A 63 -1.56 -6.19 -8.21
C LEU A 63 -0.59 -6.86 -9.20
N SER A 64 0.69 -7.03 -8.80
CA SER A 64 1.70 -7.68 -9.64
C SER A 64 1.41 -9.14 -9.95
N THR A 65 0.58 -9.81 -9.15
CA THR A 65 0.18 -11.21 -9.38
C THR A 65 -1.04 -11.34 -10.29
N THR A 66 -1.71 -10.25 -10.65
CA THR A 66 -2.89 -10.24 -11.54
C THR A 66 -2.56 -9.69 -12.93
N LEU A 67 -1.51 -10.23 -13.55
CA LEU A 67 -0.99 -9.89 -14.89
C LEU A 67 -2.06 -9.77 -15.99
N ASP A 68 -3.10 -10.61 -15.96
CA ASP A 68 -4.22 -10.56 -16.92
C ASP A 68 -5.21 -9.40 -16.67
N GLU A 69 -5.30 -8.88 -15.44
CA GLU A 69 -6.23 -7.79 -15.10
C GLU A 69 -5.64 -6.39 -15.39
N VAL A 70 -4.31 -6.24 -15.33
CA VAL A 70 -3.61 -4.95 -15.55
C VAL A 70 -3.59 -4.52 -17.03
N GLN A 71 -3.92 -5.40 -17.99
CA GLN A 71 -3.97 -5.02 -19.40
C GLN A 71 -5.28 -4.33 -19.82
N ASN A 72 -6.35 -4.49 -19.03
CA ASN A 72 -7.68 -3.94 -19.33
C ASN A 72 -8.19 -3.13 -18.13
N TYR A 73 -7.50 -2.03 -17.83
CA TYR A 73 -7.94 -1.09 -16.81
C TYR A 73 -8.50 0.19 -17.39
N GLU A 74 -9.44 0.78 -16.66
CA GLU A 74 -9.94 2.13 -16.91
C GLU A 74 -10.00 2.89 -15.59
N ASN A 75 -9.56 4.14 -15.58
CA ASN A 75 -9.73 4.98 -14.40
C ASN A 75 -11.19 5.42 -14.28
N LEU A 76 -11.71 5.37 -13.06
CA LEU A 76 -13.07 5.79 -12.80
C LEU A 76 -13.18 7.32 -12.82
N PRO A 77 -14.38 7.86 -13.11
CA PRO A 77 -14.63 9.26 -12.88
C PRO A 77 -14.23 9.65 -11.46
N LEU A 78 -13.47 10.75 -11.31
CA LEU A 78 -12.96 11.27 -10.04
C LEU A 78 -11.85 10.44 -9.37
N SER A 79 -11.27 9.43 -10.02
CA SER A 79 -10.15 8.64 -9.48
C SER A 79 -9.01 9.50 -8.95
N LYS A 80 -8.59 10.52 -9.72
CA LYS A 80 -7.54 11.45 -9.30
C LYS A 80 -7.89 12.22 -8.03
N GLN A 81 -9.11 12.74 -7.92
CA GLN A 81 -9.54 13.50 -6.75
C GLN A 81 -9.66 12.62 -5.49
N LEU A 82 -10.13 11.38 -5.66
CA LEU A 82 -10.17 10.41 -4.56
C LEU A 82 -8.75 10.03 -4.12
N TYR A 83 -7.86 9.79 -5.07
CA TYR A 83 -6.47 9.49 -4.79
C TYR A 83 -5.78 10.64 -4.06
N GLU A 84 -5.87 11.88 -4.52
CA GLU A 84 -5.24 13.04 -3.85
C GLU A 84 -5.71 13.20 -2.39
N ARG A 85 -6.95 12.81 -2.08
CA ARG A 85 -7.53 12.92 -0.74
C ARG A 85 -7.21 11.74 0.18
N THR A 86 -6.95 10.56 -0.39
CA THR A 86 -6.94 9.30 0.36
C THR A 86 -5.68 8.47 0.15
N GLY A 87 -4.91 8.73 -0.89
CA GLY A 87 -3.84 7.88 -1.39
C GLY A 87 -4.33 6.54 -1.96
N ILE A 88 -5.64 6.39 -2.18
CA ILE A 88 -6.27 5.16 -2.70
C ILE A 88 -6.70 5.43 -4.13
N LEU A 89 -6.24 4.61 -5.08
CA LEU A 89 -6.62 4.76 -6.49
C LEU A 89 -7.76 3.80 -6.83
N PRO A 90 -8.97 4.31 -7.10
CA PRO A 90 -10.04 3.48 -7.62
C PRO A 90 -9.91 3.35 -9.14
N MET A 91 -10.18 2.17 -9.66
CA MET A 91 -10.08 1.83 -11.07
C MET A 91 -11.07 0.72 -11.43
N ARG A 92 -11.28 0.52 -12.72
CA ARG A 92 -11.93 -0.67 -13.27
C ARG A 92 -10.86 -1.67 -13.66
N LEU A 93 -10.99 -2.92 -13.21
CA LEU A 93 -10.22 -4.06 -13.70
C LEU A 93 -11.21 -5.01 -14.38
N GLY A 94 -11.26 -4.97 -15.72
CA GLY A 94 -12.33 -5.65 -16.48
C GLY A 94 -13.73 -5.18 -16.05
N SER A 95 -14.54 -6.07 -15.48
CA SER A 95 -15.88 -5.71 -14.97
C SER A 95 -15.91 -5.33 -13.48
N LYS A 96 -14.77 -5.39 -12.78
CA LYS A 96 -14.70 -5.22 -11.32
C LYS A 96 -14.31 -3.78 -10.95
N CYS A 97 -14.92 -3.27 -9.89
CA CYS A 97 -14.42 -2.07 -9.20
C CYS A 97 -13.26 -2.46 -8.30
N ALA A 98 -12.06 -1.98 -8.63
CA ALA A 98 -10.86 -2.25 -7.86
C ALA A 98 -10.36 -0.96 -7.20
N CYS A 99 -9.76 -1.11 -6.02
CA CYS A 99 -9.06 -0.02 -5.34
C CYS A 99 -7.64 -0.47 -5.00
N LEU A 100 -6.67 0.29 -5.47
CA LEU A 100 -5.26 0.06 -5.17
C LEU A 100 -4.86 0.78 -3.88
N LEU A 101 -4.15 0.05 -3.03
CA LEU A 101 -3.59 0.48 -1.77
C LEU A 101 -2.07 0.32 -1.81
N SER A 102 -1.34 1.37 -1.46
CA SER A 102 0.07 1.27 -1.07
C SER A 102 0.19 1.34 0.44
N VAL A 103 1.41 1.15 0.92
CA VAL A 103 1.78 1.38 2.33
C VAL A 103 1.64 2.87 2.73
N GLN A 104 1.63 3.75 1.74
CA GLN A 104 1.49 5.20 1.91
C GLN A 104 0.02 5.65 1.86
N SER A 105 -0.90 4.81 1.38
CA SER A 105 -2.34 5.10 1.39
C SER A 105 -2.85 5.38 2.80
N ASN A 106 -3.98 6.08 2.89
CA ASN A 106 -4.71 6.25 4.15
C ASN A 106 -5.75 5.13 4.29
N TRP A 107 -5.34 4.01 4.87
CA TRP A 107 -6.17 2.81 5.03
C TRP A 107 -7.43 3.06 5.87
N LEU A 108 -7.42 4.06 6.76
CA LEU A 108 -8.61 4.45 7.53
C LEU A 108 -9.73 5.01 6.65
N LYS A 109 -9.40 5.50 5.45
CA LYS A 109 -10.38 6.01 4.49
C LYS A 109 -10.95 4.95 3.56
N MET A 110 -10.58 3.68 3.69
CA MET A 110 -11.13 2.59 2.87
C MET A 110 -12.67 2.56 2.89
N ASN A 111 -13.28 2.71 4.07
CA ASN A 111 -14.74 2.76 4.22
C ASN A 111 -15.36 3.99 3.53
N GLN A 112 -14.67 5.13 3.55
CA GLN A 112 -15.12 6.34 2.87
C GLN A 112 -15.08 6.17 1.35
N VAL A 113 -14.02 5.57 0.82
CA VAL A 113 -13.89 5.25 -0.61
C VAL A 113 -14.97 4.25 -1.02
N ALA A 114 -15.20 3.21 -0.21
CA ALA A 114 -16.26 2.24 -0.43
C ALA A 114 -17.65 2.87 -0.50
N PHE A 115 -17.94 3.76 0.45
CA PHE A 115 -19.20 4.50 0.45
C PHE A 115 -19.35 5.39 -0.79
N HIS A 116 -18.27 6.04 -1.23
CA HIS A 116 -18.30 6.95 -2.38
C HIS A 116 -18.52 6.23 -3.71
N LEU A 117 -17.94 5.05 -3.88
CA LEU A 117 -18.07 4.25 -5.11
C LEU A 117 -19.41 3.50 -5.20
N GLY A 118 -20.02 3.17 -4.06
CA GLY A 118 -21.39 2.64 -4.02
C GLY A 118 -21.58 1.25 -4.63
N GLU A 119 -20.50 0.52 -4.90
CA GLU A 119 -20.49 -0.81 -5.51
C GLU A 119 -19.47 -1.74 -4.80
N PRO A 120 -19.53 -3.06 -4.99
CA PRO A 120 -18.55 -3.98 -4.40
C PRO A 120 -17.13 -3.70 -4.87
N ILE A 121 -16.20 -3.52 -3.93
CA ILE A 121 -14.79 -3.20 -4.21
C ILE A 121 -13.91 -4.40 -3.98
N TYR A 122 -13.01 -4.63 -4.92
CA TYR A 122 -11.90 -5.55 -4.82
C TYR A 122 -10.65 -4.76 -4.45
N TRP A 123 -10.08 -5.06 -3.28
CA TRP A 123 -8.91 -4.37 -2.76
C TRP A 123 -7.64 -5.07 -3.22
N TYR A 124 -6.68 -4.30 -3.72
CA TYR A 124 -5.38 -4.81 -4.15
C TYR A 124 -4.27 -3.96 -3.54
N LEU A 125 -3.17 -4.62 -3.21
CA LEU A 125 -1.93 -3.98 -2.80
C LEU A 125 -1.06 -3.71 -4.03
N ALA A 126 -0.52 -2.50 -4.14
CA ALA A 126 0.37 -2.10 -5.22
C ALA A 126 1.45 -1.17 -4.68
N GLN A 127 2.61 -1.15 -5.35
CA GLN A 127 3.67 -0.19 -5.02
C GLN A 127 3.19 1.23 -5.29
N GLN A 128 3.65 2.18 -4.48
CA GLN A 128 3.31 3.58 -4.64
C GLN A 128 3.64 4.07 -6.06
N GLN A 129 4.82 3.70 -6.58
CA GLN A 129 5.24 4.05 -7.94
C GLN A 129 4.34 3.45 -9.02
N GLN A 130 3.82 2.23 -8.81
CA GLN A 130 2.87 1.60 -9.75
C GLN A 130 1.55 2.37 -9.77
N ILE A 131 1.05 2.78 -8.61
CA ILE A 131 -0.18 3.57 -8.51
C ILE A 131 -0.01 4.93 -9.22
N GLU A 132 1.12 5.59 -9.02
CA GLU A 132 1.43 6.87 -9.67
C GLU A 132 1.54 6.74 -11.18
N ALA A 133 2.21 5.71 -11.70
CA ALA A 133 2.29 5.45 -13.14
C ALA A 133 0.91 5.20 -13.78
N LEU A 134 0.00 4.53 -13.08
CA LEU A 134 -1.39 4.30 -13.54
C LEU A 134 -2.22 5.60 -13.54
N LEU A 135 -1.92 6.54 -12.66
CA LEU A 135 -2.54 7.87 -12.63
C LEU A 135 -2.04 8.77 -13.76
N GLU A 136 -0.76 8.70 -14.11
CA GLU A 136 -0.17 9.52 -15.18
C GLU A 136 -0.63 9.08 -16.59
N THR A 137 -1.02 7.83 -16.74
CA THR A 137 -1.50 7.24 -18.00
C THR A 137 -3.01 7.44 -18.25
N SER A 138 -3.68 8.20 -17.37
CA SER A 138 -5.14 8.45 -17.36
C SER A 138 -5.60 9.62 -18.21
#